data_AF-A0A7R9QMZ3-F1
#
_entry.id   AF-A0A7R9QMZ3-F1
#
_cell.length_a   1.000
_cell.length_b   1.000
_cell.length_c   1.000
_cell.angle_alpha   90.00
_cell.angle_beta   90.00
_cell.angle_gamma   90.00
#
_symmetry.space_group_name_H-M   'P 1'
#
loop_
_entity.id
_entity.type
_entity.pdbx_description
1 polymer ?
#
loop_
_entity_poly.entity_id
_entity_poly.type
_entity_poly.pdbx_seq_one_letter_code
_entity_poly.pdbx_strand_id
1 'polypeptide(L)'
;TIHVKNVTTGVEDDLEFRDYVIRLSFEFNHLIVITTNQCFIYKANNWTAPHHMDLKESNVTLILQCDKHFALIDSTNVGLYSYEGRLLLNIKWIGMRIESLNSDTISLSTDSIAVRDANDMKVIHFIDTTNGKIMNE
;
A
#
# COMPACT_ATOMS: atom_id res chain seq x y z
N THR A 1 4.89 -19.18 -3.81
CA THR A 1 5.16 -19.36 -2.37
C THR A 1 6.07 -18.25 -1.89
N ILE A 2 5.86 -17.78 -0.67
CA ILE A 2 6.80 -16.87 0.04
C ILE A 2 7.29 -17.61 1.27
N HIS A 3 8.61 -17.64 1.48
CA HIS A 3 9.23 -18.25 2.66
C HIS A 3 9.58 -17.14 3.65
N VAL A 4 9.04 -17.23 4.87
CA VAL A 4 9.29 -16.29 5.95
C VAL A 4 10.17 -16.95 6.99
N LYS A 5 11.23 -16.26 7.41
CA LYS A 5 12.16 -16.75 8.44
C LYS A 5 12.40 -15.69 9.50
N ASN A 6 12.14 -16.04 10.75
CA ASN A 6 12.61 -15.26 11.88
C ASN A 6 14.11 -15.53 12.09
N VAL A 7 14.95 -14.53 11.81
CA VAL A 7 16.42 -14.66 11.89
C VAL A 7 16.94 -14.83 13.33
N THR A 8 16.15 -14.46 14.34
CA THR A 8 16.54 -14.56 15.75
C THR A 8 16.13 -15.91 16.36
N THR A 9 14.93 -16.40 16.06
CA THR A 9 14.42 -17.66 16.62
C THR A 9 14.61 -18.86 15.69
N GLY A 10 14.88 -18.61 14.41
CA GLY A 10 14.97 -19.65 13.37
C GLY A 10 13.63 -20.24 12.95
N VAL A 11 12.50 -19.73 13.47
CA VAL A 11 11.15 -20.16 13.05
C VAL A 11 10.94 -19.81 11.58
N GLU A 12 10.42 -20.77 10.82
CA GLU A 12 10.16 -20.65 9.39
C GLU A 12 8.68 -20.96 9.10
N ASP A 13 8.10 -20.21 8.17
CA ASP A 13 6.72 -20.35 7.71
C ASP A 13 6.65 -20.22 6.19
N ASP A 14 5.83 -21.05 5.55
CA ASP A 14 5.60 -21.03 4.11
C ASP A 14 4.20 -20.50 3.79
N LEU A 15 4.15 -19.39 3.05
CA LEU A 15 2.92 -18.77 2.60
C LEU A 15 2.62 -19.22 1.17
N GLU A 16 1.58 -20.02 1.03
CA GLU A 16 1.09 -20.51 -0.26
C GLU A 16 0.00 -19.62 -0.83
N PHE A 17 0.12 -19.27 -2.10
CA PHE A 17 -0.85 -18.47 -2.84
C PHE A 17 -1.30 -19.25 -4.06
N ARG A 18 -2.61 -19.22 -4.33
CA ARG A 18 -3.18 -19.84 -5.54
C ARG A 18 -2.75 -19.11 -6.82
N ASP A 19 -2.69 -17.79 -6.74
CA ASP A 19 -2.39 -16.89 -7.84
C ASP A 19 -0.94 -16.38 -7.77
N TYR A 20 -0.43 -15.84 -8.88
CA TYR A 20 0.90 -15.25 -8.93
C TYR A 20 1.00 -14.04 -8.00
N VAL A 21 2.02 -14.04 -7.13
CA VAL A 21 2.42 -12.85 -6.37
C VAL A 21 3.06 -11.86 -7.32
N ILE A 22 2.51 -10.65 -7.37
CA ILE A 22 2.99 -9.56 -8.25
C ILE A 22 3.76 -8.49 -7.47
N ARG A 23 3.40 -8.25 -6.20
CA ARG A 23 4.11 -7.32 -5.31
C ARG A 23 4.00 -7.76 -3.85
N LEU A 24 4.91 -7.27 -3.04
CA LEU A 24 4.85 -7.39 -1.59
C LEU A 24 5.52 -6.19 -0.93
N SER A 25 5.13 -5.92 0.32
CA SER A 25 5.75 -4.93 1.18
C SER A 25 5.72 -5.46 2.62
N PHE A 26 6.81 -5.27 3.37
CA PHE A 26 6.89 -5.71 4.75
C PHE A 26 7.41 -4.59 5.66
N GLU A 27 6.49 -3.86 6.24
CA GLU A 27 6.78 -2.73 7.12
C GLU A 27 5.76 -2.69 8.27
N PHE A 28 6.08 -1.95 9.34
CA PHE A 28 5.16 -1.70 10.47
C PHE A 28 4.47 -2.95 11.03
N ASN A 29 5.20 -4.08 11.14
CA ASN A 29 4.70 -5.40 11.56
C ASN A 29 3.60 -6.02 10.68
N HIS A 30 3.46 -5.57 9.44
CA HIS A 30 2.51 -6.10 8.47
C HIS A 30 3.19 -6.45 7.15
N LEU A 31 3.01 -7.70 6.72
CA LEU A 31 3.38 -8.14 5.37
C LEU A 31 2.14 -8.04 4.48
N ILE A 32 2.20 -7.17 3.49
CA ILE A 32 1.18 -7.04 2.44
C ILE A 32 1.68 -7.82 1.24
N VAL A 33 0.86 -8.75 0.74
CA VAL A 33 1.14 -9.54 -0.46
C VAL A 33 0.04 -9.31 -1.46
N ILE A 34 0.41 -8.84 -2.64
CA ILE A 34 -0.49 -8.59 -3.76
C ILE A 34 -0.31 -9.74 -4.74
N THR A 35 -1.39 -10.47 -5.00
CA THR A 35 -1.47 -11.42 -6.11
C THR A 35 -2.15 -10.75 -7.31
N THR A 36 -2.35 -11.50 -8.41
CA THR A 36 -3.12 -10.99 -9.55
C THR A 36 -4.53 -10.56 -9.16
N ASN A 37 -5.17 -11.20 -8.18
CA ASN A 37 -6.59 -10.95 -7.89
C ASN A 37 -6.87 -10.52 -6.45
N GLN A 38 -5.91 -10.65 -5.54
CA GLN A 38 -6.15 -10.47 -4.10
C GLN A 38 -5.01 -9.74 -3.42
N CYS A 39 -5.34 -9.00 -2.37
CA CYS A 39 -4.39 -8.45 -1.42
C CYS A 39 -4.53 -9.21 -0.10
N PHE A 40 -3.44 -9.82 0.35
CA PHE A 40 -3.33 -10.49 1.64
C PHE A 40 -2.52 -9.62 2.60
N ILE A 41 -2.98 -9.51 3.85
CA ILE A 41 -2.37 -8.69 4.89
C ILE A 41 -2.12 -9.59 6.09
N TYR A 42 -0.86 -9.92 6.32
CA TYR A 42 -0.40 -10.72 7.46
C TYR A 42 0.14 -9.83 8.56
N LYS A 43 -0.02 -10.25 9.81
CA LYS A 43 0.69 -9.67 10.95
C LYS A 43 1.97 -10.46 11.16
N ALA A 44 3.08 -9.80 11.46
CA ALA A 44 4.39 -10.44 11.61
C ALA A 44 4.46 -11.52 12.72
N ASN A 45 3.49 -11.50 13.64
CA ASN A 45 3.34 -12.48 14.71
C ASN A 45 2.24 -13.53 14.45
N ASN A 46 1.57 -13.48 13.30
CA ASN A 46 0.54 -14.44 12.89
C ASN A 46 0.47 -14.59 11.36
N TRP A 47 1.11 -15.64 10.87
CA TRP A 47 1.17 -15.99 9.45
C TRP A 47 -0.01 -16.86 8.97
N THR A 48 -0.85 -17.35 9.87
CA THR A 48 -1.88 -18.36 9.55
C THR A 48 -3.21 -17.79 9.08
N ALA A 49 -3.55 -16.57 9.52
CA ALA A 49 -4.86 -15.97 9.29
C ALA A 49 -4.72 -14.54 8.76
N PRO A 50 -4.33 -14.36 7.48
CA PRO A 50 -4.29 -13.04 6.87
C PRO A 50 -5.70 -12.46 6.71
N HIS A 51 -5.80 -11.14 6.80
CA HIS A 51 -6.92 -10.44 6.16
C HIS A 51 -6.73 -10.53 4.65
N HIS A 52 -7.81 -10.69 3.90
CA HIS A 52 -7.76 -10.69 2.44
C HIS A 52 -8.88 -9.82 1.89
N MET A 53 -8.60 -9.18 0.76
CA MET A 53 -9.56 -8.40 0.00
C MET A 53 -9.32 -8.64 -1.50
N ASP A 54 -10.41 -8.68 -2.26
CA ASP A 54 -10.33 -8.81 -3.71
C ASP A 54 -9.89 -7.49 -4.34
N LEU A 55 -9.02 -7.59 -5.34
CA LEU A 55 -8.56 -6.46 -6.14
C LEU A 55 -9.45 -6.35 -7.37
N LYS A 56 -9.93 -5.13 -7.65
CA LYS A 56 -10.71 -4.87 -8.86
C LYS A 56 -9.87 -4.96 -10.12
N GLU A 57 -8.60 -4.56 -10.03
CA GLU A 57 -7.64 -4.57 -11.12
C GLU A 57 -6.32 -5.21 -10.65
N SER A 58 -5.73 -6.03 -11.52
CA SER A 58 -4.49 -6.78 -11.27
C SER A 58 -3.21 -5.97 -11.49
N ASN A 59 -3.24 -4.66 -11.26
CA ASN A 59 -2.20 -3.72 -11.73
C ASN A 59 -1.66 -2.80 -10.64
N VAL A 60 -1.65 -3.25 -9.38
CA VAL A 60 -1.04 -2.49 -8.28
C VAL A 60 0.44 -2.20 -8.61
N THR A 61 0.76 -0.92 -8.77
CA THR A 61 2.09 -0.42 -9.16
C THR A 61 2.93 -0.03 -7.96
N LEU A 62 2.34 0.26 -6.80
CA LEU A 62 3.07 0.64 -5.61
C LEU A 62 2.25 0.30 -4.34
N ILE A 63 2.98 -0.09 -3.29
CA ILE A 63 2.45 -0.28 -1.94
C ILE A 63 3.24 0.68 -1.06
N LEU A 64 2.54 1.52 -0.29
CA LEU A 64 3.16 2.39 0.71
C LEU A 64 2.54 2.05 2.07
N GLN A 65 3.36 1.94 3.11
CA GLN A 65 2.90 1.61 4.45
C GLN A 65 3.21 2.75 5.42
N CYS A 66 2.36 2.91 6.42
CA CYS A 66 2.66 3.64 7.65
C CYS A 66 2.17 2.82 8.86
N ASP A 67 2.28 3.37 10.06
CA ASP A 67 1.91 2.69 11.30
C ASP A 67 0.40 2.39 11.44
N LYS A 68 -0.47 3.21 10.85
CA LYS A 68 -1.94 3.09 10.98
C LYS A 68 -2.65 2.48 9.78
N HIS A 69 -2.10 2.64 8.59
CA HIS A 69 -2.74 2.26 7.33
C HIS A 69 -1.71 2.05 6.23
N PHE A 70 -2.17 1.66 5.05
CA PHE A 70 -1.34 1.53 3.86
C PHE A 70 -2.08 2.04 2.64
N ALA A 71 -1.34 2.44 1.61
CA ALA A 71 -1.88 2.84 0.33
C ALA A 71 -1.54 1.80 -0.74
N LEU A 72 -2.54 1.44 -1.56
CA LEU A 72 -2.35 0.73 -2.82
C LEU A 72 -2.55 1.72 -3.95
N ILE A 73 -1.56 1.78 -4.85
CA ILE A 73 -1.63 2.57 -6.06
C ILE A 73 -1.83 1.59 -7.21
N ASP A 74 -2.90 1.76 -7.97
CA ASP A 74 -3.21 0.99 -9.18
C ASP A 74 -3.21 1.92 -10.41
N SER A 75 -3.71 1.48 -11.57
CA SER A 75 -3.70 2.34 -12.77
C SER A 75 -4.71 3.50 -12.73
N THR A 76 -5.67 3.45 -11.82
CA THR A 76 -6.84 4.33 -11.76
C THR A 76 -7.00 5.06 -10.45
N ASN A 77 -6.35 4.60 -9.38
CA ASN A 77 -6.62 5.06 -8.03
C ASN A 77 -5.42 4.97 -7.08
N VAL A 78 -5.44 5.85 -6.07
CA VAL A 78 -4.62 5.77 -4.86
C VAL A 78 -5.57 5.45 -3.70
N GLY A 79 -5.71 4.18 -3.36
CA GLY A 79 -6.61 3.71 -2.30
C GLY A 79 -5.89 3.58 -0.96
N LEU A 80 -6.44 4.20 0.09
CA LEU A 80 -5.95 4.09 1.47
C LEU A 80 -6.76 3.04 2.22
N TYR A 81 -6.09 2.09 2.87
CA TYR A 81 -6.70 0.92 3.50
C TYR A 81 -6.22 0.74 4.93
N SER A 82 -7.09 0.24 5.81
CA SER A 82 -6.68 -0.26 7.13
C SER A 82 -6.02 -1.63 6.99
N TYR A 83 -5.22 -2.02 7.98
CA TYR A 83 -4.59 -3.34 8.01
C TYR A 83 -5.56 -4.52 8.18
N GLU A 84 -6.85 -4.25 8.40
CA GLU A 84 -7.94 -5.23 8.33
C GLU A 84 -8.53 -5.40 6.92
N GLY A 85 -7.97 -4.71 5.91
CA GLY A 85 -8.42 -4.78 4.51
C GLY A 85 -9.61 -3.89 4.17
N ARG A 86 -9.95 -2.92 5.04
CA ARG A 86 -11.05 -1.98 4.78
C ARG A 86 -10.55 -0.75 4.04
N LEU A 87 -11.17 -0.41 2.91
CA LEU A 87 -10.95 0.88 2.24
C LEU A 87 -11.37 2.02 3.17
N LEU A 88 -10.44 2.92 3.47
CA LEU A 88 -10.66 4.13 4.25
C LEU A 88 -11.00 5.30 3.35
N LEU A 89 -10.21 5.50 2.29
CA LEU A 89 -10.34 6.66 1.42
C LEU A 89 -9.76 6.41 0.03
N ASN A 90 -10.26 7.12 -0.97
CA ASN A 90 -9.62 7.21 -2.29
C ASN A 90 -9.03 8.61 -2.45
N ILE A 91 -7.72 8.67 -2.55
CA ILE A 91 -6.96 9.92 -2.60
C ILE A 91 -7.00 10.47 -4.02
N LYS A 92 -7.43 11.72 -4.15
CA LYS A 92 -7.51 12.43 -5.43
C LYS A 92 -7.13 13.89 -5.24
N TRP A 93 -6.45 14.45 -6.23
CA TRP A 93 -6.14 15.88 -6.29
C TRP A 93 -6.26 16.37 -7.74
N ILE A 94 -6.31 17.70 -7.90
CA ILE A 94 -6.41 18.34 -9.21
C ILE A 94 -5.10 18.11 -9.97
N GLY A 95 -5.19 17.67 -11.23
CA GLY A 95 -4.02 17.42 -12.07
C GLY A 95 -3.28 16.10 -11.77
N MET A 96 -3.87 15.21 -10.97
CA MET A 96 -3.33 13.88 -10.67
C MET A 96 -3.03 13.09 -11.96
N ARG A 97 -1.78 12.61 -12.07
CA ARG A 97 -1.32 11.67 -13.10
C ARG A 97 -0.78 10.42 -12.42
N ILE A 98 -1.64 9.43 -12.24
CA ILE A 98 -1.33 8.21 -11.47
C ILE A 98 -0.21 7.42 -12.14
N GLU A 99 -0.16 7.44 -13.47
CA GLU A 99 0.88 6.81 -14.27
C GLU A 99 2.30 7.34 -14.00
N SER A 100 2.41 8.53 -13.38
CA SER A 100 3.71 9.12 -13.00
C SER A 100 4.15 8.78 -11.56
N LEU A 101 3.28 8.11 -10.79
CA LEU A 101 3.56 7.77 -9.39
C LEU A 101 4.52 6.59 -9.29
N ASN A 102 5.52 6.75 -8.44
CA ASN A 102 6.51 5.74 -8.07
C ASN A 102 7.09 6.08 -6.70
N SER A 103 8.02 5.25 -6.20
CA SER A 103 8.65 5.43 -4.89
C SER A 103 9.34 6.79 -4.68
N ASP A 104 9.68 7.50 -5.75
CA ASP A 104 10.40 8.78 -5.69
C ASP A 104 9.47 9.99 -5.86
N THR A 105 8.18 9.77 -6.15
CA THR A 105 7.19 10.84 -6.41
C THR A 105 6.05 10.87 -5.42
N ILE A 106 5.88 9.82 -4.61
CA ILE A 106 4.83 9.76 -3.58
C ILE A 106 5.35 9.09 -2.32
N SER A 107 4.97 9.63 -1.16
CA SER A 107 5.25 9.04 0.14
C SER A 107 4.01 9.14 1.05
N LEU A 108 3.94 8.23 2.02
CA LEU A 108 2.84 8.11 2.97
C LEU A 108 3.35 8.32 4.40
N SER A 109 2.67 9.20 5.15
CA SER A 109 2.74 9.25 6.61
C SER A 109 1.40 8.85 7.22
N THR A 110 1.34 8.83 8.55
CA THR A 110 0.14 8.52 9.32
C THR A 110 -1.01 9.49 9.05
N ASP A 111 -0.69 10.76 8.82
CA ASP A 111 -1.62 11.89 8.71
C ASP A 111 -1.63 12.53 7.32
N SER A 112 -0.60 12.33 6.50
CA SER A 112 -0.46 13.00 5.20
C SER A 112 0.07 12.06 4.10
N ILE A 113 -0.24 12.42 2.85
CA ILE A 113 0.42 11.91 1.66
C ILE A 113 1.11 13.09 1.00
N ALA A 114 2.41 12.95 0.74
CA ALA A 114 3.16 13.92 -0.05
C ALA A 114 3.29 13.40 -1.48
N VAL A 115 2.92 14.23 -2.47
CA VAL A 115 3.02 13.88 -3.89
C VAL A 115 3.68 14.99 -4.68
N ARG A 116 4.72 14.66 -5.45
CA ARG A 116 5.33 15.59 -6.39
C ARG A 116 4.41 15.81 -7.60
N ASP A 117 4.17 17.07 -7.97
CA ASP A 117 3.35 17.38 -9.13
C ASP A 117 4.00 16.88 -10.43
N ALA A 118 3.20 16.28 -11.30
CA ALA A 118 3.67 15.67 -12.54
C ALA A 118 3.96 16.70 -13.65
N ASN A 119 3.37 17.89 -13.58
CA ASN A 119 3.56 18.97 -14.55
C ASN A 119 4.59 19.99 -14.04
N ASP A 120 4.72 20.19 -12.72
CA ASP A 120 5.79 20.98 -12.10
C ASP A 120 6.51 20.22 -10.98
N MET A 121 7.64 19.61 -11.31
CA MET A 121 8.42 18.79 -10.38
C MET A 121 9.00 19.57 -9.17
N LYS A 122 8.86 20.91 -9.12
CA LYS A 122 9.24 21.72 -7.95
C LYS A 122 8.14 21.81 -6.90
N VAL A 123 6.91 21.43 -7.25
CA VAL A 123 5.74 21.50 -6.38
C VAL A 123 5.52 20.13 -5.72
N ILE A 124 5.28 20.14 -4.41
CA ILE A 124 4.86 18.98 -3.63
C ILE A 124 3.52 19.32 -3.00
N HIS A 125 2.52 18.48 -3.28
CA HIS A 125 1.21 18.56 -2.67
C HIS A 125 1.18 17.71 -1.40
N PHE A 126 0.60 18.23 -0.33
CA PHE A 126 0.30 17.47 0.88
C PHE A 126 -1.21 17.23 0.97
N ILE A 127 -1.60 16.00 1.24
CA ILE A 127 -3.01 15.59 1.30
C ILE A 127 -3.27 14.93 2.64
N ASP A 128 -4.29 15.38 3.35
CA ASP A 128 -4.71 14.82 4.63
C ASP A 128 -5.31 13.42 4.45
N THR A 129 -4.77 12.42 5.15
CA THR A 129 -5.19 11.00 5.02
C THR A 129 -6.54 10.70 5.67
N THR A 130 -7.06 11.58 6.52
CA THR A 130 -8.34 11.44 7.23
C THR A 130 -9.51 11.87 6.35
N ASN A 131 -9.31 12.90 5.52
CA ASN A 131 -10.39 13.49 4.73
C ASN A 131 -10.10 13.58 3.22
N GLY A 132 -8.86 13.29 2.79
CA GLY A 132 -8.43 13.31 1.39
C GLY A 132 -8.29 14.70 0.77
N LYS A 133 -8.32 15.76 1.58
CA LYS A 133 -8.21 17.15 1.09
C LYS A 133 -6.76 17.59 1.08
N ILE A 134 -6.44 18.46 0.13
CA ILE A 134 -5.16 19.16 0.10
C ILE A 134 -5.02 19.96 1.40
N MET A 135 -3.89 19.78 2.06
CA MET A 135 -3.48 20.57 3.22
C MET A 135 -2.94 21.89 2.67
N ASN A 136 -3.72 22.96 2.82
CA ASN A 136 -3.22 24.30 2.55
C ASN A 136 -2.33 24.72 3.74
N GLU A 137 -1.29 25.51 3.45
CA GLU A 137 -0.58 26.28 4.50
C GLU A 137 -1.55 27.17 5.29
#